data_AF-A0A7X7MX64-F1
#
_entry.id   AF-A0A7X7MX64-F1
#
_cell.length_a   1.000
_cell.length_b   1.000
_cell.length_c   1.000
_cell.angle_alpha   90.00
_cell.angle_beta   90.00
_cell.angle_gamma   90.00
#
_symmetry.space_group_name_H-M   'P 1'
#
loop_
_entity.id
_entity.type
_entity.pdbx_description
1 polymer ?
#
loop_
_entity_poly.entity_id
_entity_poly.type
_entity_poly.pdbx_seq_one_letter_code
_entity_poly.pdbx_strand_id
1 'polypeptide(L)'
;MLDGSIAYLDKEGGGPVEMHTHDHNHLFMVVKGEVKIMLGDKVVILSENDFYLVKGKIPHSVWNNREEVAVMVGISTKDID
;
A
#
# COMPACT_ATOMS: atom_id res chain seq x y z
N MET A 1 -10.53 1.25 -13.22
CA MET A 1 -9.08 1.21 -12.97
C MET A 1 -8.47 2.43 -13.63
N LEU A 2 -7.60 3.16 -12.92
CA LEU A 2 -6.83 4.29 -13.44
C LEU A 2 -5.43 3.85 -13.88
N ASP A 3 -4.77 3.06 -13.03
CA ASP A 3 -3.42 2.55 -13.23
C ASP A 3 -3.21 1.27 -12.39
N GLY A 4 -2.14 0.53 -12.68
CA GLY A 4 -1.72 -0.64 -11.92
C GLY A 4 -0.20 -0.76 -11.84
N SER A 5 0.29 -1.22 -10.70
CA SER A 5 1.72 -1.44 -10.45
C SER A 5 1.96 -2.79 -9.79
N ILE A 6 3.15 -3.32 -10.02
CA ILE A 6 3.72 -4.42 -9.23
C ILE A 6 4.94 -3.84 -8.54
N ALA A 7 4.96 -3.89 -7.22
CA ALA A 7 6.08 -3.41 -6.42
C ALA A 7 6.80 -4.60 -5.76
N TYR A 8 8.13 -4.57 -5.86
CA TYR A 8 9.04 -5.42 -5.12
C TYR A 8 9.68 -4.53 -4.06
N LEU A 9 9.39 -4.81 -2.79
CA LEU A 9 9.89 -4.02 -1.68
C LEU A 9 10.99 -4.82 -0.98
N ASP A 10 12.23 -4.37 -1.10
CA ASP A 10 13.34 -4.89 -0.30
C ASP A 10 13.11 -4.60 1.20
N LYS A 11 14.01 -5.11 2.05
CA LYS A 11 14.06 -4.71 3.46
C LYS A 11 14.04 -3.18 3.57
N GLU A 12 13.19 -2.66 4.46
CA GLU A 12 12.97 -1.21 4.66
C GLU A 12 12.50 -0.46 3.40
N GLY A 13 12.21 -1.19 2.32
CA GLY A 13 11.70 -0.66 1.06
C GLY A 13 10.23 -0.25 1.17
N GLY A 14 9.84 0.69 0.34
CA GLY A 14 8.51 1.29 0.36
C GLY A 14 8.56 2.79 0.22
N GLY A 15 7.45 3.44 0.56
CA GLY A 15 7.34 4.87 0.60
C GLY A 15 5.92 5.39 0.30
N PRO A 16 5.82 6.70 0.06
CA PRO A 16 6.86 7.71 0.28
C PRO A 16 7.24 7.88 1.76
N VAL A 17 8.43 8.45 2.05
CA VAL A 17 8.93 8.71 3.42
C VAL A 17 7.96 9.61 4.20
N GLU A 18 7.55 10.71 3.58
CA GLU A 18 6.46 11.55 4.08
C GLU A 18 5.13 11.00 3.57
N MET A 19 4.17 10.79 4.48
CA MET A 19 2.83 10.36 4.08
C MET A 19 2.18 11.39 3.17
N HIS A 20 1.45 10.91 2.17
CA HIS A 20 0.86 11.75 1.14
C HIS A 20 -0.62 11.43 0.91
N THR A 21 -1.29 12.28 0.15
CA THR A 21 -2.71 12.16 -0.22
C THR A 21 -2.91 12.41 -1.71
N HIS A 22 -4.02 11.92 -2.27
CA HIS A 22 -4.46 12.18 -3.64
C HIS A 22 -5.96 11.92 -3.82
N ASP A 23 -6.54 12.39 -4.93
CA ASP A 23 -7.99 12.32 -5.21
C ASP A 23 -8.50 10.95 -5.72
N HIS A 24 -7.63 9.95 -5.79
CA HIS A 24 -7.97 8.58 -6.17
C HIS A 24 -7.68 7.60 -5.03
N ASN A 25 -8.24 6.40 -5.03
CA ASN A 25 -7.98 5.39 -4.01
C ASN A 25 -6.92 4.38 -4.50
N HIS A 26 -6.32 3.65 -3.57
CA HIS A 26 -5.46 2.51 -3.89
C HIS A 26 -6.01 1.23 -3.28
N LEU A 27 -6.22 0.21 -4.12
CA LEU A 27 -6.36 -1.16 -3.65
C LEU A 27 -4.97 -1.79 -3.64
N PHE A 28 -4.46 -2.09 -2.45
CA PHE A 28 -3.21 -2.83 -2.27
C PHE A 28 -3.51 -4.28 -1.98
N MET A 29 -2.82 -5.20 -2.66
CA MET A 29 -2.88 -6.64 -2.44
C MET A 29 -1.47 -7.18 -2.27
N VAL A 30 -1.23 -7.91 -1.19
CA VAL A 30 0.06 -8.56 -0.96
C VAL A 30 0.06 -9.91 -1.66
N VAL A 31 0.96 -10.09 -2.63
CA VAL A 31 1.16 -11.34 -3.36
C VAL A 31 2.15 -12.24 -2.62
N LYS A 32 3.11 -11.66 -1.91
CA LYS A 32 4.11 -12.37 -1.10
C LYS A 32 4.62 -11.49 0.03
N GLY A 33 4.86 -12.09 1.19
CA GLY A 33 5.47 -11.40 2.33
C GLY A 33 4.45 -10.65 3.18
N GLU A 34 4.88 -9.55 3.80
CA GLU A 34 4.03 -8.74 4.67
C GLU A 34 4.36 -7.26 4.51
N VAL A 35 3.33 -6.44 4.44
CA VAL A 35 3.41 -4.99 4.23
C VAL A 35 2.69 -4.28 5.35
N LYS A 36 3.25 -3.15 5.81
CA LYS A 36 2.57 -2.20 6.69
C LYS A 36 2.18 -0.95 5.92
N ILE A 37 0.96 -0.49 6.12
CA ILE A 37 0.46 0.79 5.62
C ILE A 37 0.37 1.72 6.82
N MET A 38 1.15 2.80 6.80
CA MET A 38 0.92 3.93 7.69
C MET A 38 -0.27 4.70 7.12
N LEU A 39 -1.37 4.84 7.87
CA LEU A 39 -2.64 5.36 7.36
C LEU A 39 -3.26 6.31 8.37
N GLY A 40 -3.04 7.61 8.21
CA GLY A 40 -3.43 8.62 9.20
C GLY A 40 -2.75 8.36 10.55
N ASP A 41 -3.54 8.09 11.58
CA ASP A 41 -3.10 7.80 12.95
C ASP A 41 -3.00 6.30 13.27
N LYS A 42 -3.27 5.43 12.29
CA LYS A 42 -3.25 3.97 12.46
C LYS A 42 -2.23 3.31 11.55
N VAL A 43 -1.92 2.06 11.91
CA VAL A 43 -1.11 1.15 11.10
C VAL A 43 -1.98 -0.03 10.70
N VAL A 44 -1.97 -0.37 9.41
CA VAL A 44 -2.63 -1.58 8.88
C VAL A 44 -1.53 -2.54 8.44
N ILE A 45 -1.56 -3.78 8.94
CA ILE A 45 -0.62 -4.84 8.51
C ILE A 45 -1.39 -5.78 7.59
N LEU A 46 -0.80 -6.09 6.43
CA LEU A 46 -1.33 -7.01 5.44
C LEU A 46 -0.34 -8.15 5.23
N SER A 47 -0.80 -9.39 5.41
CA SER A 47 -0.04 -10.59 5.09
C SER A 47 -0.34 -11.05 3.66
N GLU A 48 0.37 -12.09 3.21
CA GLU A 48 0.14 -12.69 1.88
C GLU A 48 -1.34 -13.03 1.64
N ASN A 49 -1.85 -12.64 0.47
CA ASN A 49 -3.25 -12.71 0.03
C ASN A 49 -4.22 -11.70 0.67
N ASP A 50 -3.78 -10.90 1.64
CA ASP A 50 -4.60 -9.80 2.15
C ASP A 50 -4.65 -8.66 1.15
N PHE A 51 -5.76 -7.91 1.20
CA PHE A 51 -5.93 -6.68 0.46
C PHE A 51 -6.59 -5.59 1.31
N TYR A 52 -6.28 -4.34 0.99
CA TYR A 52 -6.85 -3.19 1.67
C TYR A 52 -7.08 -2.04 0.71
N LEU A 53 -8.26 -1.43 0.79
CA LEU A 53 -8.58 -0.20 0.07
C LEU A 53 -8.16 1.00 0.91
N VAL A 54 -7.08 1.66 0.52
CA VAL A 54 -6.67 2.95 1.05
C VAL A 54 -7.47 4.05 0.36
N LYS A 55 -8.23 4.80 1.16
CA LYS A 55 -8.88 6.02 0.69
C LYS A 55 -7.81 7.10 0.50
N GLY A 56 -7.67 7.65 -0.71
CA GLY A 56 -6.54 8.54 -1.05
C GLY A 56 -6.51 9.85 -0.30
N LYS A 57 -7.66 10.31 0.19
CA LYS A 57 -7.78 11.52 1.02
C LYS A 57 -7.28 11.32 2.46
N ILE A 58 -6.91 10.10 2.84
CA ILE A 58 -6.28 9.81 4.13
C ILE A 58 -4.76 9.77 3.89
N PRO A 59 -3.94 10.52 4.64
CA PRO A 59 -2.49 10.48 4.51
C PRO A 59 -1.95 9.06 4.65
N HIS A 60 -1.11 8.63 3.72
CA HIS A 60 -0.59 7.27 3.75
C HIS A 60 0.81 7.09 3.14
N SER A 61 1.46 5.99 3.57
CA SER A 61 2.68 5.41 2.99
C SER A 61 2.68 3.89 3.17
N VAL A 62 3.40 3.16 2.32
CA VAL A 62 3.39 1.69 2.28
C VAL A 62 4.81 1.15 2.38
N TRP A 63 5.04 0.20 3.27
CA TRP A 63 6.39 -0.29 3.58
C TRP A 63 6.43 -1.80 3.74
N ASN A 64 7.56 -2.40 3.37
CA ASN A 64 7.87 -3.75 3.79
C ASN A 64 7.89 -3.83 5.32
N ASN A 65 7.31 -4.89 5.88
CA ASN A 65 7.27 -5.14 7.33
C ASN A 65 8.17 -6.31 7.77
N ARG A 66 8.98 -6.86 6.86
CA ARG A 66 9.86 -8.00 7.09
C ARG A 66 11.25 -7.76 6.51
N GLU A 67 12.13 -8.73 6.75
CA GLU A 67 13.51 -8.73 6.25
C GLU A 67 13.59 -9.27 4.81
N GLU A 68 12.66 -10.15 4.43
CA GLU A 68 12.54 -10.69 3.09
C GLU A 68 11.79 -9.73 2.15
N VAL A 69 12.02 -9.89 0.83
CA VAL A 69 11.29 -9.13 -0.19
C VAL A 69 9.78 -9.37 -0.09
N ALA A 70 9.03 -8.28 0.02
CA ALA A 70 7.58 -8.29 -0.16
C ALA A 70 7.23 -7.97 -1.62
N VAL A 71 6.21 -8.63 -2.15
CA VAL A 71 5.67 -8.38 -3.50
C VAL A 71 4.21 -8.00 -3.37
N MET A 72 3.83 -6.89 -3.99
CA MET A 72 2.46 -6.41 -3.93
C MET A 72 1.99 -5.85 -5.26
N VAL A 73 0.67 -5.91 -5.46
CA VAL A 73 -0.02 -5.24 -6.56
C VAL A 73 -0.70 -4.00 -6.00
N GLY A 74 -0.48 -2.86 -6.65
CA GLY A 74 -1.20 -1.62 -6.41
C GLY A 74 -2.15 -1.35 -7.56
N ILE A 75 -3.42 -1.07 -7.27
CA ILE A 75 -4.41 -0.66 -8.28
C ILE A 75 -4.96 0.70 -7.88
N SER A 76 -4.74 1.70 -8.72
CA SER A 76 -5.34 3.02 -8.56
C SER A 76 -6.79 3.00 -9.07
N THR A 77 -7.73 3.41 -8.23
CA THR A 77 -9.16 3.43 -8.54
C THR A 77 -9.70 4.83 -8.34
N LYS A 78 -10.72 5.23 -9.12
CA LYS A 78 -11.42 6.49 -8.84
C LYS A 78 -12.07 6.43 -7.47
N ASP A 79 -12.32 7.58 -6.85
CA ASP A 79 -13.26 7.59 -5.75
C ASP A 79 -14.62 7.11 -6.27
N ILE A 80 -15.23 6.20 -5.52
CA ILE A 80 -16.57 5.70 -5.78
C ILE A 80 -17.36 6.19 -4.59
N ASP A 81 -18.03 7.32 -4.79
CA ASP A 81 -19.11 7.76 -3.92
C ASP A 81 -20.30 6.79 -4.05
#